data_AF-A0A5C2S7J0-F1
#
_entry.id   AF-A0A5C2S7J0-F1
#
_cell.length_a   1.000
_cell.length_b   1.000
_cell.length_c   1.000
_cell.angle_alpha   90.00
_cell.angle_beta   90.00
_cell.angle_gamma   90.00
#
_symmetry.space_group_name_H-M   'P 1'
#
loop_
_entity.id
_entity.type
_entity.pdbx_description
1 polymer ?
#
loop_
_entity_poly.entity_id
_entity_poly.type
_entity_poly.pdbx_seq_one_letter_code
_entity_poly.pdbx_strand_id
1 'polypeptide(L)'
;MELDDIAKNIKEVSLAAMFRFCIPGDDPPADVLARAHCTTVGAAEGELGSSTAGSSRKPTRSENDDHKPPLKRTLAIEICKLFESLVEIASAETSSRSQVDLHVDFQDTGGYADCKRLINPPGGIFLNMDQDTLVDTDEEAALTASKDEARRTKWLGHTPWANLVSPIEVEVEDYKCAFTFYGEPKHRRLLNRTGNRSLERLLKHVGQLFIRHHRTHVYSLYVFCHQARILYFDRAYTLVSESFEYGTSQETALHAFFWRIAHMSREQLGFDPTVVPAHPHDVKAMLEYGPEAPTNYIERQLYRALSRDPDEPGTGPVSTRWPPYQLTMCGRRYIIGRPTFASPTLYGRCTRGYLAYDIEGKAVRFLKDSWRPDLERVQPEHKVYERLKANGVTENVLTCLGYENVPDSDGSWQLTRTHELISSTRPARGHYRILFEQVCRPLIDFTDFGELTERICEAIYAHCCAWEGAGILHRDVSVNNIMIFEF
;
A
#
# COMPACT_ATOMS: atom_id res chain seq x y z
N MET A 1 -16.14 -3.75 5.53
CA MET A 1 -16.33 -4.57 4.31
C MET A 1 -16.11 -6.00 4.71
N GLU A 2 -17.09 -6.88 4.47
CA GLU A 2 -16.97 -8.29 4.82
C GLU A 2 -15.91 -8.96 3.93
N LEU A 3 -15.16 -9.90 4.49
CA LEU A 3 -14.06 -10.57 3.79
C LEU A 3 -14.54 -11.25 2.49
N ASP A 4 -15.77 -11.74 2.48
CA ASP A 4 -16.38 -12.40 1.32
C ASP A 4 -16.59 -11.44 0.14
N ASP A 5 -16.88 -10.16 0.40
CA ASP A 5 -16.98 -9.15 -0.66
C ASP A 5 -15.61 -8.79 -1.24
N ILE A 6 -14.59 -8.72 -0.39
CA ILE A 6 -13.20 -8.50 -0.83
C ILE A 6 -12.75 -9.67 -1.70
N ALA A 7 -13.08 -10.90 -1.29
CA ALA A 7 -12.69 -12.10 -1.98
C ALA A 7 -13.31 -12.25 -3.38
N LYS A 8 -14.48 -11.69 -3.64
CA LYS A 8 -15.07 -11.65 -4.99
C LYS A 8 -14.18 -10.92 -6.00
N ASN A 9 -13.28 -10.04 -5.53
CA ASN A 9 -12.32 -9.31 -6.35
C ASN A 9 -10.95 -10.00 -6.45
N ILE A 10 -10.76 -11.16 -5.83
CA ILE A 10 -9.56 -12.00 -6.01
C ILE A 10 -9.82 -12.95 -7.17
N LYS A 11 -8.94 -12.95 -8.17
CA LYS A 11 -9.05 -13.72 -9.40
C LYS A 11 -7.77 -14.47 -9.67
N GLU A 12 -7.90 -15.69 -10.17
CA GLU A 12 -6.76 -16.51 -10.51
C GLU A 12 -6.42 -16.41 -11.99
N VAL A 13 -5.12 -16.44 -12.30
CA VAL A 13 -4.57 -16.37 -13.65
C VAL A 13 -3.41 -17.36 -13.78
N SER A 14 -3.08 -17.78 -15.01
CA SER A 14 -1.88 -18.61 -15.21
C SER A 14 -0.61 -17.84 -14.87
N LEU A 15 0.45 -18.55 -14.51
CA LEU A 15 1.73 -17.95 -14.17
C LEU A 15 2.32 -17.21 -15.38
N ALA A 16 2.19 -17.80 -16.58
CA ALA A 16 2.62 -17.18 -17.82
C ALA A 16 1.89 -15.84 -18.08
N ALA A 17 0.59 -15.76 -17.78
CA ALA A 17 -0.16 -14.52 -17.90
C ALA A 17 0.26 -13.49 -16.85
N MET A 18 0.50 -13.92 -15.60
CA MET A 18 1.01 -13.04 -14.54
C MET A 18 2.33 -12.37 -14.96
N PHE A 19 3.31 -13.15 -15.44
CA PHE A 19 4.58 -12.59 -15.91
C PHE A 19 4.42 -11.72 -17.15
N ARG A 20 3.60 -12.12 -18.11
CA ARG A 20 3.43 -11.35 -19.35
C ARG A 20 2.76 -10.00 -19.14
N PHE A 21 1.72 -9.94 -18.30
CA PHE A 21 0.86 -8.76 -18.18
C PHE A 21 1.16 -7.90 -16.95
N CYS A 22 1.56 -8.52 -15.84
CA CYS A 22 1.72 -7.81 -14.57
C CYS A 22 3.19 -7.55 -14.24
N ILE A 23 4.12 -8.42 -14.64
CA ILE A 23 5.52 -8.37 -14.20
C ILE A 23 6.43 -8.23 -15.42
N PRO A 24 6.49 -7.03 -16.05
CA PRO A 24 7.28 -6.83 -17.25
C PRO A 24 8.78 -7.03 -16.99
N GLY A 25 9.52 -7.36 -18.04
CA GLY A 25 10.97 -7.59 -17.99
C GLY A 25 11.37 -8.93 -18.58
N ASP A 26 12.66 -9.05 -18.87
CA ASP A 26 13.26 -10.28 -19.35
C ASP A 26 13.56 -11.23 -18.19
N ASP A 27 13.59 -12.53 -18.49
CA ASP A 27 14.01 -13.55 -17.52
C ASP A 27 15.52 -13.56 -17.34
N PRO A 28 16.03 -14.03 -16.19
CA PRO A 28 17.46 -14.11 -15.94
C PRO A 28 18.15 -15.00 -16.99
N PRO A 29 19.28 -14.55 -17.56
CA PRO A 29 20.10 -15.37 -18.46
C PRO A 29 20.51 -16.71 -17.84
N ALA A 30 20.82 -17.70 -18.70
CA ALA A 30 21.16 -19.05 -18.24
C ALA A 30 22.42 -19.11 -17.35
N ASP A 31 23.41 -18.24 -17.60
CA ASP A 31 24.62 -18.11 -16.80
C ASP A 31 24.35 -17.46 -15.43
N VAL A 32 23.40 -16.51 -15.37
CA VAL A 32 22.90 -15.96 -14.11
C VAL A 32 22.20 -17.05 -13.31
N LEU A 33 21.30 -17.81 -13.94
CA LEU A 33 20.61 -18.94 -13.29
C LEU A 33 21.57 -20.01 -12.76
N ALA A 34 22.67 -20.27 -13.47
CA ALA A 34 23.70 -21.21 -13.05
C ALA A 34 24.51 -20.73 -11.83
N ARG A 35 24.60 -19.40 -11.61
CA ARG A 35 25.31 -18.77 -10.49
C ARG A 35 24.39 -18.42 -9.32
N ALA A 36 23.10 -18.24 -9.58
CA ALA A 36 22.11 -17.89 -8.58
C ALA A 36 21.96 -19.01 -7.55
N HIS A 37 21.69 -18.63 -6.30
CA HIS A 37 21.46 -19.59 -5.24
C HIS A 37 20.21 -20.43 -5.55
N CYS A 38 20.28 -21.75 -5.35
CA CYS A 38 19.10 -22.63 -5.39
C CYS A 38 18.73 -22.99 -3.94
N THR A 39 17.45 -22.83 -3.58
CA THR A 39 17.02 -23.09 -2.20
C THR A 39 17.19 -24.57 -1.87
N THR A 40 17.90 -24.90 -0.79
CA THR A 40 18.24 -26.29 -0.46
C THR A 40 17.14 -27.04 0.31
N VAL A 41 15.97 -26.44 0.49
CA VAL A 41 14.80 -27.09 1.11
C VAL A 41 14.13 -27.95 0.03
N GLY A 42 14.79 -29.03 -0.34
CA GLY A 42 14.24 -30.03 -1.25
C GLY A 42 13.02 -30.72 -0.63
N ALA A 43 12.15 -31.23 -1.50
CA ALA A 43 11.13 -32.20 -1.14
C ALA A 43 11.78 -33.36 -0.36
N ALA A 44 11.70 -33.33 0.96
CA ALA A 44 12.01 -34.51 1.75
C ALA A 44 10.92 -35.54 1.44
N GLU A 45 11.26 -36.55 0.63
CA GLU A 45 10.46 -37.74 0.44
C GLU A 45 10.16 -38.41 1.79
N GLY A 46 8.88 -38.67 2.08
CA GLY A 46 8.38 -39.48 3.22
C GLY A 46 8.31 -38.71 4.54
N GLU A 47 7.16 -38.45 5.19
CA GLU A 47 6.00 -39.30 5.42
C GLU A 47 4.71 -38.44 5.44
N LEU A 48 3.96 -38.40 4.34
CA LEU A 48 2.51 -38.13 4.43
C LEU A 48 1.80 -39.48 4.44
N GLY A 49 1.90 -40.18 5.58
CA GLY A 49 1.16 -41.39 5.81
C GLY A 49 -0.34 -41.12 5.69
N SER A 50 -1.00 -41.81 4.76
CA SER A 50 -2.44 -41.90 4.71
C SER A 50 -2.95 -42.40 6.06
N SER A 51 -3.58 -41.51 6.84
CA SER A 51 -4.44 -41.94 7.93
C SER A 51 -5.83 -41.39 7.70
N THR A 52 -6.67 -42.29 7.20
CA THR A 52 -8.12 -42.23 7.32
C THR A 52 -8.52 -41.96 8.77
N ALA A 53 -9.40 -40.97 8.94
CA ALA A 53 -10.35 -40.78 10.04
C ALA A 53 -9.82 -40.81 11.50
N GLY A 54 -9.87 -39.62 12.13
CA GLY A 54 -10.27 -39.46 13.54
C GLY A 54 -9.17 -39.60 14.60
N SER A 55 -8.64 -38.47 15.09
CA SER A 55 -8.44 -38.16 16.51
C SER A 55 -7.48 -36.97 16.67
N SER A 56 -7.93 -35.95 17.39
CA SER A 56 -7.12 -34.81 17.81
C SER A 56 -6.06 -35.24 18.84
N ARG A 57 -4.79 -35.30 18.46
CA ARG A 57 -3.65 -35.31 19.39
C ARG A 57 -2.59 -34.31 18.95
N LYS A 58 -2.28 -33.34 19.82
CA LYS A 58 -1.10 -32.47 19.69
C LYS A 58 0.15 -33.34 19.75
N PRO A 59 1.18 -33.12 18.90
CA PRO A 59 2.42 -33.85 19.01
C PRO A 59 3.20 -33.37 20.24
N THR A 60 3.66 -34.31 21.07
CA THR A 60 4.61 -34.09 22.16
C THR A 60 6.00 -33.85 21.58
N ARG A 61 6.60 -32.69 21.88
CA ARG A 61 7.99 -32.34 21.56
C ARG A 61 8.96 -33.28 22.28
N SER A 62 9.91 -33.88 21.57
CA SER A 62 11.06 -34.59 22.13
C SER A 62 12.23 -33.64 22.40
N GLU A 63 12.97 -33.86 23.49
CA GLU A 63 14.04 -33.01 24.04
C GLU A 63 15.30 -32.81 23.16
N ASN A 64 15.35 -33.35 21.93
CA ASN A 64 16.50 -33.23 21.02
C ASN A 64 16.29 -32.25 19.83
N ASP A 65 15.17 -31.53 19.79
CA ASP A 65 14.81 -30.65 18.65
C ASP A 65 15.21 -29.17 18.86
N ASP A 66 15.85 -28.83 19.98
CA ASP A 66 16.14 -27.45 20.41
C ASP A 66 17.31 -26.75 19.67
N HIS A 67 17.91 -27.39 18.67
CA HIS A 67 19.05 -26.83 17.91
C HIS A 67 18.79 -26.60 16.42
N LYS A 68 17.61 -26.95 15.88
CA LYS A 68 17.26 -26.63 14.50
C LYS A 68 16.36 -25.39 14.44
N PRO A 69 16.66 -24.39 13.59
CA PRO A 69 15.75 -23.26 13.39
C PRO A 69 14.39 -23.77 12.88
N PRO A 70 13.27 -23.14 13.30
CA PRO A 70 11.94 -23.55 12.85
C PRO A 70 11.84 -23.47 11.31
N LEU A 71 11.14 -24.41 10.69
CA LEU A 71 11.04 -24.56 9.23
C LEU A 71 10.72 -23.24 8.50
N LYS A 72 9.83 -22.42 9.07
CA LYS A 72 9.48 -21.10 8.56
C LYS A 72 10.67 -20.14 8.49
N ARG A 73 11.55 -20.15 9.51
CA ARG A 73 12.79 -19.36 9.53
C ARG A 73 13.80 -19.86 8.50
N THR A 74 13.90 -21.19 8.31
CA THR A 74 14.76 -21.77 7.28
C THR A 74 14.32 -21.34 5.88
N LEU A 75 13.01 -21.41 5.57
CA LEU A 75 12.46 -20.94 4.29
C LEU A 75 12.72 -19.45 4.06
N ALA A 76 12.51 -18.61 5.07
CA ALA A 76 12.79 -17.18 5.00
C ALA A 76 14.26 -16.90 4.65
N ILE A 77 15.21 -17.56 5.33
CA ILE A 77 16.64 -17.43 5.07
C ILE A 77 16.99 -17.85 3.64
N GLU A 78 16.40 -18.92 3.13
CA GLU A 78 16.67 -19.39 1.76
C GLU A 78 16.11 -18.43 0.70
N ILE A 79 14.94 -17.82 0.95
CA ILE A 79 14.39 -16.78 0.08
C ILE A 79 15.29 -15.53 0.07
N CYS A 80 15.79 -15.11 1.23
CA CYS A 80 16.78 -14.02 1.32
C CYS A 80 18.00 -14.32 0.43
N LYS A 81 18.67 -15.46 0.67
CA LYS A 81 19.88 -15.83 -0.08
C LYS A 81 19.64 -15.86 -1.59
N LEU A 82 18.49 -16.38 -2.01
CA LEU A 82 18.08 -16.38 -3.40
C LEU A 82 17.98 -14.96 -3.95
N PHE A 83 17.22 -14.08 -3.30
CA PHE A 83 17.05 -12.69 -3.73
C PHE A 83 18.38 -11.95 -3.81
N GLU A 84 19.21 -12.05 -2.77
CA GLU A 84 20.50 -11.37 -2.73
C GLU A 84 21.45 -11.83 -3.82
N SER A 85 21.52 -13.13 -4.07
CA SER A 85 22.36 -13.65 -5.15
C SER A 85 21.95 -13.05 -6.51
N LEU A 86 20.66 -12.79 -6.73
CA LEU A 86 20.15 -12.19 -7.96
C LEU A 86 20.39 -10.68 -8.00
N VAL A 87 20.20 -9.97 -6.89
CA VAL A 87 20.43 -8.51 -6.82
C VAL A 87 21.91 -8.18 -6.92
N GLU A 88 22.80 -8.95 -6.29
CA GLU A 88 24.25 -8.77 -6.41
C GLU A 88 24.71 -8.93 -7.87
N ILE A 89 24.19 -9.93 -8.58
CA ILE A 89 24.50 -10.14 -10.00
C ILE A 89 23.92 -8.99 -10.85
N ALA A 90 22.66 -8.64 -10.65
CA ALA A 90 22.00 -7.54 -11.36
C ALA A 90 22.71 -6.20 -11.17
N SER A 91 23.18 -5.92 -9.95
CA SER A 91 23.88 -4.68 -9.61
C SER A 91 25.30 -4.63 -10.22
N ALA A 92 25.94 -5.79 -10.40
CA ALA A 92 27.26 -5.89 -11.03
C ALA A 92 27.21 -5.74 -12.56
N GLU A 93 26.11 -6.13 -13.20
CA GLU A 93 25.94 -6.06 -14.67
C GLU A 93 25.54 -4.67 -15.16
N THR A 94 24.93 -3.85 -14.30
CA THR A 94 24.22 -2.65 -14.73
C THR A 94 24.85 -1.38 -14.16
N SER A 95 25.55 -0.60 -15.00
CA SER A 95 26.01 0.76 -14.66
C SER A 95 24.91 1.83 -14.79
N SER A 96 23.63 1.43 -14.91
CA SER A 96 22.53 2.36 -15.23
C SER A 96 21.94 3.01 -13.98
N ARG A 97 21.69 4.33 -14.07
CA ARG A 97 21.26 5.21 -12.97
C ARG A 97 19.77 5.07 -12.58
N SER A 98 19.01 4.20 -13.25
CA SER A 98 17.56 4.05 -13.10
C SER A 98 17.12 2.84 -12.26
N GLN A 99 18.06 1.99 -11.85
CA GLN A 99 17.77 0.82 -11.05
C GLN A 99 17.55 1.22 -9.59
N VAL A 100 16.52 0.63 -8.98
CA VAL A 100 16.20 0.85 -7.58
C VAL A 100 17.04 -0.11 -6.74
N ASP A 101 17.76 0.41 -5.75
CA ASP A 101 18.51 -0.44 -4.82
C ASP A 101 17.54 -1.13 -3.85
N LEU A 102 17.63 -2.46 -3.76
CA LEU A 102 16.65 -3.30 -3.07
C LEU A 102 17.34 -4.34 -2.19
N HIS A 103 16.72 -4.66 -1.06
CA HIS A 103 17.10 -5.79 -0.21
C HIS A 103 15.87 -6.57 0.26
N VAL A 104 16.06 -7.79 0.75
CA VAL A 104 15.00 -8.61 1.37
C VAL A 104 15.32 -8.83 2.84
N ASP A 105 14.32 -8.63 3.68
CA ASP A 105 14.43 -8.84 5.13
C ASP A 105 13.21 -9.57 5.70
N PHE A 106 13.40 -10.30 6.80
CA PHE A 106 12.36 -11.06 7.50
C PHE A 106 12.39 -10.79 9.00
N GLN A 107 11.20 -10.78 9.62
CA GLN A 107 11.06 -10.58 11.05
C GLN A 107 11.33 -11.85 11.85
N ASP A 108 12.04 -11.73 12.98
CA ASP A 108 12.14 -12.79 13.98
C ASP A 108 10.85 -12.85 14.81
N THR A 109 9.78 -13.44 14.26
CA THR A 109 8.60 -13.77 15.08
C THR A 109 8.92 -15.02 15.90
N GLY A 110 9.72 -14.86 16.95
CA GLY A 110 10.09 -15.95 17.85
C GLY A 110 8.87 -16.52 18.54
N GLY A 111 8.28 -17.58 17.98
CA GLY A 111 7.41 -18.59 18.63
C GLY A 111 6.15 -18.16 19.39
N TYR A 112 5.95 -16.88 19.71
CA TYR A 112 4.86 -16.39 20.53
C TYR A 112 3.82 -15.71 19.65
N ALA A 113 2.81 -16.51 19.31
CA ALA A 113 1.49 -16.01 19.00
C ALA A 113 0.91 -15.36 20.26
N ASP A 114 1.24 -14.10 20.51
CA ASP A 114 0.41 -13.28 21.39
C ASP A 114 0.19 -11.88 20.86
N CYS A 115 -1.07 -11.50 20.98
CA CYS A 115 -1.68 -10.36 20.32
C CYS A 115 -1.14 -9.04 20.87
N LYS A 116 -1.10 -8.02 19.99
CA LYS A 116 -0.81 -6.61 20.25
C LYS A 116 0.68 -6.25 20.34
N ARG A 117 1.35 -6.12 19.20
CA ARG A 117 2.22 -4.98 18.85
C ARG A 117 2.85 -5.25 17.47
N LEU A 118 2.63 -4.29 16.57
CA LEU A 118 3.06 -4.15 15.17
C LEU A 118 2.51 -5.12 14.10
N ILE A 119 1.75 -4.50 13.18
CA ILE A 119 1.29 -4.99 11.88
C ILE A 119 2.50 -4.94 10.97
N ASN A 120 3.26 -6.01 10.79
CA ASN A 120 4.34 -6.07 9.81
C ASN A 120 4.28 -7.40 9.07
N PRO A 121 4.56 -7.44 7.75
CA PRO A 121 4.66 -8.70 7.04
C PRO A 121 5.83 -9.53 7.57
N PRO A 122 5.74 -10.88 7.51
CA PRO A 122 6.81 -11.74 8.01
C PRO A 122 8.12 -11.55 7.24
N GLY A 123 8.05 -11.13 5.97
CA GLY A 123 9.17 -10.58 5.23
C GLY A 123 8.75 -9.61 4.13
N GLY A 124 9.71 -9.03 3.45
CA GLY A 124 9.44 -8.09 2.37
C GLY A 124 10.67 -7.76 1.54
N ILE A 125 10.42 -7.22 0.35
CA ILE A 125 11.41 -6.52 -0.48
C ILE A 125 11.35 -5.05 -0.11
N PHE A 126 12.49 -4.43 0.15
CA PHE A 126 12.62 -3.06 0.66
C PHE A 126 13.54 -2.22 -0.23
N LEU A 127 13.25 -0.92 -0.31
CA LEU A 127 14.19 0.07 -0.83
C LEU A 127 15.40 0.15 0.11
N ASN A 128 16.61 0.06 -0.45
CA ASN A 128 17.82 0.41 0.26
C ASN A 128 17.97 1.94 0.17
N MET A 129 17.74 2.62 1.28
CA MET A 129 17.96 4.05 1.44
C MET A 129 19.08 4.19 2.47
N ASP A 130 20.03 5.11 2.26
CA ASP A 130 21.11 5.39 3.22
C ASP A 130 20.50 5.51 4.63
N GLN A 131 20.89 4.58 5.51
CA GLN A 131 20.26 4.30 6.80
C GLN A 131 20.37 5.45 7.82
N ASP A 132 20.99 6.57 7.45
CA ASP A 132 21.31 7.68 8.34
C ASP A 132 20.14 8.62 8.68
N THR A 133 18.93 8.43 8.11
CA THR A 133 17.87 9.45 8.29
C THR A 133 16.66 9.06 9.13
N LEU A 134 16.31 7.80 9.37
CA LEU A 134 15.04 7.49 10.06
C LEU A 134 15.10 6.19 10.86
N VAL A 135 15.78 6.20 12.00
CA VAL A 135 15.64 5.14 13.01
C VAL A 135 14.26 5.30 13.67
N ASP A 136 13.40 4.30 13.53
CA ASP A 136 12.13 4.19 14.26
C ASP A 136 12.48 3.90 15.74
N THR A 137 12.67 4.94 16.57
CA THR A 137 12.84 4.77 18.01
C THR A 137 11.46 4.55 18.62
N ASP A 138 10.96 3.32 18.55
CA ASP A 138 9.93 2.85 19.49
C ASP A 138 10.59 2.73 20.88
N GLU A 139 10.62 3.84 21.65
CA GLU A 139 11.14 3.85 23.04
C GLU A 139 10.38 2.89 23.96
N GLU A 140 9.18 2.41 23.60
CA GLU A 140 8.46 1.39 24.36
C GLU A 140 8.97 -0.04 24.15
N ALA A 141 9.76 -0.33 23.11
CA ALA A 141 10.32 -1.66 22.86
C ALA A 141 11.79 -1.79 23.32
N ALA A 142 12.52 -0.68 23.41
CA ALA A 142 13.94 -0.66 23.76
C ALA A 142 14.24 -0.95 25.24
N LEU A 143 13.22 -0.92 26.12
CA LEU A 143 13.40 -1.07 27.57
C LEU A 143 13.47 -2.54 28.07
N THR A 144 13.38 -3.54 27.19
CA THR A 144 13.38 -4.96 27.59
C THR A 144 14.45 -5.84 26.91
N ALA A 145 15.35 -5.27 26.12
CA ALA A 145 16.42 -6.04 25.48
C ALA A 145 17.59 -6.34 26.45
N SER A 146 17.73 -7.60 26.84
CA SER A 146 18.89 -8.12 27.58
C SER A 146 20.17 -8.08 26.73
N LYS A 147 21.32 -7.94 27.39
CA LYS A 147 22.69 -7.85 26.83
C LYS A 147 23.14 -9.04 25.97
N ASP A 148 22.34 -10.10 25.82
CA ASP A 148 22.65 -11.26 24.97
C ASP A 148 22.30 -11.04 23.47
N GLU A 149 21.72 -9.89 23.10
CA GLU A 149 21.32 -9.55 21.72
C GLU A 149 22.48 -9.38 20.71
N ALA A 150 23.73 -9.41 21.15
CA ALA A 150 24.91 -9.19 20.33
C ALA A 150 25.29 -10.36 19.39
N ARG A 151 24.45 -11.41 19.27
CA ARG A 151 24.65 -12.56 18.35
C ARG A 151 23.62 -12.64 17.22
N ARG A 152 22.90 -11.56 16.91
CA ARG A 152 21.91 -11.52 15.82
C ARG A 152 22.58 -11.68 14.44
N THR A 153 22.01 -12.57 13.63
CA THR A 153 22.37 -12.78 12.22
C THR A 153 22.00 -11.52 11.41
N LYS A 154 22.75 -11.19 10.35
CA LYS A 154 22.61 -9.97 9.50
C LYS A 154 21.17 -9.69 8.97
N TRP A 155 20.28 -10.67 8.99
CA TRP A 155 18.98 -10.72 8.30
C TRP A 155 17.75 -10.57 9.21
N LEU A 156 17.89 -9.87 10.33
CA LEU A 156 16.86 -9.80 11.37
C LEU A 156 16.71 -8.35 11.86
N GLY A 157 16.02 -7.51 11.07
CA GLY A 157 15.81 -6.09 11.33
C GLY A 157 14.34 -5.68 11.58
N HIS A 158 14.15 -4.49 12.16
CA HIS A 158 12.84 -3.82 12.24
C HIS A 158 12.38 -3.42 10.83
N THR A 159 11.08 -3.56 10.53
CA THR A 159 10.53 -3.32 9.18
C THR A 159 9.98 -1.89 9.03
N PRO A 160 10.68 -0.95 8.36
CA PRO A 160 10.13 0.37 8.08
C PRO A 160 9.11 0.27 6.94
N TRP A 161 7.83 0.50 7.24
CA TRP A 161 6.76 0.60 6.24
C TRP A 161 7.09 1.59 5.11
N ALA A 162 7.88 2.63 5.41
CA ALA A 162 8.31 3.65 4.46
C ALA A 162 9.20 3.11 3.33
N ASN A 163 9.82 1.93 3.49
CA ASN A 163 10.72 1.37 2.48
C ASN A 163 10.16 0.08 1.85
N LEU A 164 9.07 -0.49 2.38
CA LEU A 164 8.50 -1.74 1.88
C LEU A 164 7.97 -1.58 0.43
N VAL A 165 8.50 -2.38 -0.49
CA VAL A 165 8.13 -2.41 -1.91
C VAL A 165 7.12 -3.53 -2.20
N SER A 166 7.37 -4.73 -1.68
CA SER A 166 6.56 -5.93 -1.93
C SER A 166 6.57 -6.84 -0.69
N PRO A 167 5.44 -7.10 -0.02
CA PRO A 167 5.38 -8.00 1.11
C PRO A 167 5.53 -9.47 0.69
N ILE A 168 6.22 -10.24 1.52
CA ILE A 168 6.36 -11.69 1.39
C ILE A 168 5.65 -12.35 2.57
N GLU A 169 4.63 -13.16 2.29
CA GLU A 169 3.95 -13.99 3.27
C GLU A 169 4.52 -15.41 3.23
N VAL A 170 4.79 -16.00 4.41
CA VAL A 170 5.30 -17.38 4.52
C VAL A 170 4.40 -18.17 5.46
N GLU A 171 3.85 -19.27 4.97
CA GLU A 171 3.14 -20.27 5.77
C GLU A 171 3.77 -21.66 5.58
N VAL A 172 3.70 -22.49 6.61
CA VAL A 172 4.26 -23.86 6.60
C VAL A 172 3.22 -24.92 6.90
N GLU A 173 2.06 -24.52 7.42
CA GLU A 173 0.96 -25.41 7.74
C GLU A 173 -0.18 -25.15 6.74
N ASP A 174 -0.57 -26.17 5.98
CA ASP A 174 -1.58 -26.05 4.92
C ASP A 174 -2.89 -25.44 5.44
N TYR A 175 -3.38 -25.90 6.61
CA TYR A 175 -4.62 -25.40 7.19
C TYR A 175 -4.59 -23.91 7.60
N LYS A 176 -3.39 -23.29 7.68
CA LYS A 176 -3.19 -21.87 7.94
C LYS A 176 -3.10 -21.03 6.66
N CYS A 177 -2.98 -21.63 5.49
CA CYS A 177 -2.80 -20.91 4.24
C CYS A 177 -4.07 -20.14 3.83
N ALA A 178 -3.91 -18.99 3.20
CA ALA A 178 -5.01 -18.23 2.61
C ALA A 178 -5.52 -18.86 1.30
N PHE A 179 -4.63 -19.56 0.60
CA PHE A 179 -4.83 -20.16 -0.71
C PHE A 179 -4.56 -21.66 -0.65
N THR A 180 -5.21 -22.44 -1.51
CA THR A 180 -4.92 -23.85 -1.65
C THR A 180 -3.70 -24.04 -2.55
N PHE A 181 -2.86 -25.02 -2.22
CA PHE A 181 -1.66 -25.36 -2.99
C PHE A 181 -1.78 -26.72 -3.70
N TYR A 182 -2.76 -27.52 -3.27
CA TYR A 182 -3.07 -28.84 -3.85
C TYR A 182 -4.52 -28.88 -4.36
N GLY A 183 -4.77 -29.64 -5.45
CA GLY A 183 -6.13 -29.97 -5.94
C GLY A 183 -6.67 -29.18 -7.14
N GLU A 184 -7.85 -29.58 -7.62
CA GLU A 184 -8.46 -29.04 -8.86
C GLU A 184 -8.84 -27.54 -8.79
N PRO A 185 -8.88 -26.82 -9.93
CA PRO A 185 -8.93 -25.36 -10.00
C PRO A 185 -10.17 -24.64 -9.45
N LYS A 186 -11.20 -25.37 -9.01
CA LYS A 186 -12.55 -24.81 -8.99
C LYS A 186 -12.80 -23.82 -7.84
N HIS A 187 -12.10 -23.92 -6.70
CA HIS A 187 -12.16 -22.92 -5.60
C HIS A 187 -10.86 -22.87 -4.78
N ARG A 188 -9.88 -22.05 -5.19
CA ARG A 188 -8.52 -22.04 -4.62
C ARG A 188 -8.27 -21.14 -3.40
N ARG A 189 -9.32 -20.72 -2.68
CA ARG A 189 -9.19 -20.09 -1.35
C ARG A 189 -9.43 -21.12 -0.27
N LEU A 190 -8.65 -21.07 0.80
CA LEU A 190 -8.90 -21.92 1.97
C LEU A 190 -9.99 -21.28 2.84
N LEU A 191 -11.23 -21.72 2.64
CA LEU A 191 -12.42 -21.19 3.33
C LEU A 191 -12.56 -21.75 4.75
N ASN A 192 -11.51 -21.61 5.58
CA ASN A 192 -11.56 -21.92 7.00
C ASN A 192 -11.21 -20.68 7.83
N ARG A 193 -11.47 -20.72 9.15
CA ARG A 193 -11.24 -19.57 10.05
C ARG A 193 -9.78 -19.09 10.02
N THR A 194 -8.83 -20.01 9.89
CA THR A 194 -7.40 -19.72 9.96
C THR A 194 -6.88 -19.16 8.63
N GLY A 195 -7.27 -19.74 7.50
CA GLY A 195 -6.98 -19.23 6.16
C GLY A 195 -7.60 -17.86 5.91
N ASN A 196 -8.82 -17.61 6.40
CA ASN A 196 -9.43 -16.28 6.38
C ASN A 196 -8.61 -15.25 7.19
N ARG A 197 -8.09 -15.65 8.36
CA ARG A 197 -7.21 -14.78 9.16
C ARG A 197 -5.89 -14.47 8.44
N SER A 198 -5.29 -15.45 7.78
CA SER A 198 -4.07 -15.25 6.98
C SER A 198 -4.32 -14.33 5.79
N LEU A 199 -5.47 -14.48 5.12
CA LEU A 199 -5.87 -13.58 4.04
C LEU A 199 -6.10 -12.15 4.57
N GLU A 200 -6.81 -11.99 5.67
CA GLU A 200 -7.01 -10.67 6.30
C GLU A 200 -5.69 -10.00 6.66
N ARG A 201 -4.70 -10.76 7.14
CA ARG A 201 -3.36 -10.24 7.45
C ARG A 201 -2.67 -9.72 6.19
N LEU A 202 -2.62 -10.53 5.13
CA LEU A 202 -2.06 -10.13 3.82
C LEU A 202 -2.74 -8.87 3.27
N LEU A 203 -4.07 -8.84 3.28
CA LEU A 203 -4.86 -7.70 2.81
C LEU A 203 -4.61 -6.44 3.64
N LYS A 204 -4.42 -6.57 4.96
CA LYS A 204 -4.03 -5.46 5.83
C LYS A 204 -2.66 -4.93 5.44
N HIS A 205 -1.67 -5.80 5.19
CA HIS A 205 -0.33 -5.37 4.79
C HIS A 205 -0.33 -4.58 3.47
N VAL A 206 -1.03 -5.08 2.44
CA VAL A 206 -1.16 -4.37 1.17
C VAL A 206 -1.97 -3.09 1.33
N GLY A 207 -3.02 -3.10 2.15
CA GLY A 207 -3.81 -1.90 2.46
C GLY A 207 -2.95 -0.81 3.12
N GLN A 208 -2.09 -1.20 4.05
CA GLN A 208 -1.12 -0.32 4.68
C GLN A 208 -0.16 0.32 3.67
N LEU A 209 0.31 -0.42 2.64
CA LEU A 209 1.11 0.14 1.55
C LEU A 209 0.31 1.15 0.73
N PHE A 210 -0.90 0.81 0.33
CA PHE A 210 -1.75 1.70 -0.46
C PHE A 210 -2.19 2.98 0.24
N ILE A 211 -2.19 2.99 1.57
CA ILE A 211 -2.52 4.18 2.37
C ILE A 211 -1.25 5.04 2.56
N ARG A 212 -0.10 4.42 2.88
CA ARG A 212 1.17 5.13 3.16
C ARG A 212 1.94 5.60 1.94
N HIS A 213 1.84 4.84 0.85
CA HIS A 213 2.57 5.11 -0.37
C HIS A 213 1.64 5.56 -1.48
N HIS A 214 2.16 6.38 -2.37
CA HIS A 214 1.47 6.76 -3.59
C HIS A 214 1.67 5.64 -4.62
N ARG A 215 0.82 4.60 -4.53
CA ARG A 215 0.90 3.38 -5.36
C ARG A 215 -0.30 3.19 -6.26
N THR A 216 -0.04 2.88 -7.53
CA THR A 216 -1.04 2.43 -8.51
C THR A 216 -1.34 0.95 -8.34
N HIS A 217 -0.31 0.16 -8.04
CA HIS A 217 -0.39 -1.28 -7.78
C HIS A 217 0.70 -1.77 -6.83
N VAL A 218 0.55 -3.00 -6.34
CA VAL A 218 1.48 -3.68 -5.41
C VAL A 218 1.63 -5.15 -5.80
N TYR A 219 2.88 -5.62 -5.87
CA TYR A 219 3.21 -7.04 -5.96
C TYR A 219 3.31 -7.66 -4.57
N SER A 220 3.04 -8.95 -4.44
CA SER A 220 3.32 -9.71 -3.23
C SER A 220 3.64 -11.16 -3.58
N LEU A 221 4.48 -11.79 -2.76
CA LEU A 221 4.80 -13.20 -2.86
C LEU A 221 4.16 -13.94 -1.68
N TYR A 222 3.41 -15.00 -1.98
CA TYR A 222 2.83 -15.88 -0.96
C TYR A 222 3.48 -17.26 -1.06
N VAL A 223 4.24 -17.62 -0.04
CA VAL A 223 5.05 -18.83 0.02
C VAL A 223 4.41 -19.85 0.94
N PHE A 224 4.35 -21.08 0.45
CA PHE A 224 3.97 -22.25 1.22
C PHE A 224 4.93 -23.41 0.95
N CYS A 225 5.74 -23.76 1.94
CA CYS A 225 6.73 -24.84 1.84
C CYS A 225 7.67 -24.71 0.62
N HIS A 226 7.52 -25.54 -0.42
CA HIS A 226 8.32 -25.51 -1.66
C HIS A 226 7.53 -24.96 -2.86
N GLN A 227 6.39 -24.31 -2.59
CA GLN A 227 5.52 -23.72 -3.58
C GLN A 227 5.24 -22.26 -3.26
N ALA A 228 4.97 -21.47 -4.29
CA ALA A 228 4.63 -20.07 -4.14
C ALA A 228 3.52 -19.65 -5.11
N ARG A 229 2.91 -18.51 -4.79
CA ARG A 229 1.99 -17.78 -5.66
C ARG A 229 2.44 -16.33 -5.70
N ILE A 230 2.39 -15.73 -6.88
CA ILE A 230 2.57 -14.29 -7.03
C ILE A 230 1.20 -13.64 -7.02
N LEU A 231 1.11 -12.49 -6.33
CA LEU A 231 -0.08 -11.69 -6.27
C LEU A 231 0.19 -10.30 -6.83
N TYR A 232 -0.78 -9.79 -7.57
CA TYR A 232 -0.80 -8.43 -8.10
C TYR A 232 -2.07 -7.73 -7.64
N PHE A 233 -1.93 -6.62 -6.93
CA PHE A 233 -3.03 -5.83 -6.41
C PHE A 233 -3.09 -4.50 -7.17
N ASP A 234 -4.23 -4.18 -7.78
CA ASP A 234 -4.56 -2.81 -8.16
C ASP A 234 -5.88 -2.37 -7.48
N ARG A 235 -6.41 -1.21 -7.86
CA ARG A 235 -7.64 -0.67 -7.26
C ARG A 235 -8.93 -1.28 -7.81
N ALA A 236 -8.85 -2.24 -8.73
CA ALA A 236 -10.00 -2.96 -9.28
C ALA A 236 -10.07 -4.40 -8.76
N TYR A 237 -8.98 -5.15 -8.85
CA TYR A 237 -8.92 -6.56 -8.49
C TYR A 237 -7.56 -6.95 -7.88
N THR A 238 -7.52 -8.13 -7.28
CA THR A 238 -6.29 -8.86 -6.99
C THR A 238 -6.18 -10.04 -7.93
N LEU A 239 -5.06 -10.15 -8.64
CA LEU A 239 -4.72 -11.34 -9.40
C LEU A 239 -3.81 -12.22 -8.56
N VAL A 240 -4.03 -13.52 -8.63
CA VAL A 240 -3.22 -14.54 -7.96
C VAL A 240 -2.79 -15.52 -9.05
N SER A 241 -1.48 -15.77 -9.17
CA SER A 241 -0.99 -16.78 -10.10
C SER A 241 -1.46 -18.17 -9.65
N GLU A 242 -1.49 -19.13 -10.57
CA GLU A 242 -1.38 -20.54 -10.19
C GLU A 242 -0.15 -20.77 -9.29
N SER A 243 -0.22 -21.80 -8.46
CA SER A 243 0.93 -22.20 -7.63
C SER A 243 2.03 -22.75 -8.52
N PHE A 244 3.26 -22.43 -8.18
CA PHE A 244 4.44 -22.99 -8.82
C PHE A 244 5.42 -23.48 -7.76
N GLU A 245 6.16 -24.53 -8.11
CA GLU A 245 7.23 -25.06 -7.29
C GLU A 245 8.50 -24.23 -7.46
N TYR A 246 9.34 -24.24 -6.44
CA TYR A 246 10.66 -23.62 -6.49
C TYR A 246 11.66 -24.43 -5.66
N GLY A 247 12.95 -24.22 -5.96
CA GLY A 247 14.08 -24.79 -5.21
C GLY A 247 14.86 -25.85 -5.95
N THR A 248 14.47 -26.14 -7.19
CA THR A 248 15.31 -26.88 -8.14
C THR A 248 15.88 -25.93 -9.18
N SER A 249 16.95 -26.35 -9.86
CA SER A 249 17.53 -25.58 -10.98
C SER A 249 16.64 -25.55 -12.23
N GLN A 250 15.61 -26.39 -12.30
CA GLN A 250 14.64 -26.41 -13.39
C GLN A 250 13.48 -25.44 -13.16
N GLU A 251 13.20 -25.10 -11.90
CA GLU A 251 12.09 -24.23 -11.50
C GLU A 251 12.56 -22.79 -11.29
N THR A 252 12.51 -22.04 -12.38
CA THR A 252 13.09 -20.68 -12.44
C THR A 252 12.08 -19.57 -12.19
N ALA A 253 10.82 -19.89 -11.89
CA ALA A 253 9.75 -18.90 -11.72
C ALA A 253 10.03 -17.92 -10.56
N LEU A 254 10.56 -18.41 -9.44
CA LEU A 254 10.92 -17.55 -8.31
C LEU A 254 12.13 -16.65 -8.66
N HIS A 255 13.11 -17.19 -9.39
CA HIS A 255 14.24 -16.41 -9.90
C HIS A 255 13.78 -15.31 -10.87
N ALA A 256 12.90 -15.65 -11.81
CA ALA A 256 12.32 -14.71 -12.76
C ALA A 256 11.56 -13.58 -12.05
N PHE A 257 10.77 -13.91 -11.01
CA PHE A 257 10.08 -12.90 -10.19
C PHE A 257 11.06 -11.90 -9.57
N PHE A 258 12.06 -12.39 -8.83
CA PHE A 258 13.01 -11.51 -8.15
C PHE A 258 13.91 -10.75 -9.12
N TRP A 259 14.37 -11.40 -10.19
CA TRP A 259 15.15 -10.78 -11.24
C TRP A 259 14.41 -9.62 -11.88
N ARG A 260 13.16 -9.83 -12.32
CA ARG A 260 12.36 -8.78 -12.94
C ARG A 260 12.10 -7.62 -11.97
N ILE A 261 11.72 -7.92 -10.71
CA ILE A 261 11.51 -6.88 -9.67
C ILE A 261 12.77 -6.05 -9.44
N ALA A 262 13.95 -6.69 -9.41
CA ALA A 262 15.23 -6.00 -9.23
C ALA A 262 15.61 -5.06 -10.38
N HIS A 263 15.07 -5.27 -11.59
CA HIS A 263 15.32 -4.44 -12.76
C HIS A 263 14.21 -3.42 -13.04
N MET A 264 13.15 -3.40 -12.23
CA MET A 264 12.05 -2.45 -12.42
C MET A 264 12.41 -1.04 -11.95
N SER A 265 11.99 -0.05 -12.72
CA SER A 265 11.90 1.34 -12.28
C SER A 265 10.86 1.51 -11.16
N ARG A 266 10.90 2.66 -10.46
CA ARG A 266 9.89 3.00 -9.44
C ARG A 266 8.47 2.94 -9.99
N GLU A 267 8.24 3.41 -11.20
CA GLU A 267 6.92 3.41 -11.84
C GLU A 267 6.45 1.99 -12.18
N GLN A 268 7.33 1.12 -12.68
CA GLN A 268 7.03 -0.31 -12.90
C GLN A 268 6.79 -1.07 -11.59
N LEU A 269 7.42 -0.65 -10.50
CA LEU A 269 7.09 -1.11 -9.15
C LEU A 269 5.72 -0.57 -8.67
N GLY A 270 5.12 0.38 -9.37
CA GLY A 270 3.80 0.93 -9.10
C GLY A 270 3.82 2.22 -8.29
N PHE A 271 4.96 2.89 -8.11
CA PHE A 271 5.00 4.24 -7.55
C PHE A 271 4.49 5.26 -8.56
N ASP A 272 3.63 6.16 -8.09
CA ASP A 272 3.12 7.28 -8.89
C ASP A 272 4.24 8.29 -9.20
N PRO A 273 4.62 8.49 -10.48
CA PRO A 273 5.72 9.38 -10.87
C PRO A 273 5.47 10.86 -10.55
N THR A 274 4.21 11.25 -10.32
CA THR A 274 3.86 12.64 -9.97
C THR A 274 4.13 12.98 -8.50
N VAL A 275 4.50 11.98 -7.68
CA VAL A 275 4.75 12.15 -6.25
C VAL A 275 6.14 11.65 -5.89
N VAL A 276 6.99 12.55 -5.40
CA VAL A 276 8.38 12.26 -5.03
C VAL A 276 8.66 12.73 -3.61
N PRO A 277 9.69 12.20 -2.92
CA PRO A 277 10.09 12.72 -1.61
C PRO A 277 10.28 14.25 -1.66
N ALA A 278 9.75 14.95 -0.66
CA ALA A 278 9.83 16.41 -0.62
C ALA A 278 11.28 16.87 -0.38
N HIS A 279 11.68 17.94 -1.05
CA HIS A 279 12.97 18.57 -0.77
C HIS A 279 12.90 19.28 0.60
N PRO A 280 13.93 19.19 1.46
CA PRO A 280 13.91 19.79 2.80
C PRO A 280 13.61 21.30 2.82
N HIS A 281 14.04 22.02 1.78
CA HIS A 281 13.73 23.44 1.60
C HIS A 281 12.22 23.72 1.54
N ASP A 282 11.47 22.92 0.80
CA ASP A 282 10.04 23.16 0.59
C ASP A 282 9.22 22.73 1.81
N VAL A 283 9.70 21.71 2.53
CA VAL A 283 9.18 21.35 3.86
C VAL A 283 9.39 22.50 4.85
N LYS A 284 10.56 23.15 4.83
CA LYS A 284 10.83 24.33 5.66
C LYS A 284 9.88 25.49 5.33
N ALA A 285 9.61 25.74 4.05
CA ALA A 285 8.66 26.78 3.63
C ALA A 285 7.25 26.52 4.16
N MET A 286 6.77 25.27 4.13
CA MET A 286 5.49 24.90 4.73
C MET A 286 5.47 25.14 6.25
N LEU A 287 6.57 24.83 6.96
CA LEU A 287 6.69 25.08 8.39
C LEU A 287 6.70 26.58 8.74
N GLU A 288 7.41 27.39 7.94
CA GLU A 288 7.45 28.85 8.10
C GLU A 288 6.08 29.49 7.85
N TYR A 289 5.24 28.90 6.98
CA TYR A 289 3.86 29.32 6.77
C TYR A 289 2.92 28.96 7.93
N GLY A 290 3.22 27.92 8.72
CA GLY A 290 2.34 27.42 9.80
C GLY A 290 1.76 28.53 10.70
N PRO A 291 2.59 29.41 11.29
CA PRO A 291 2.14 30.53 12.13
C PRO A 291 1.31 31.60 11.40
N GLU A 292 1.41 31.66 10.07
CA GLU A 292 0.64 32.58 9.21
C GLU A 292 -0.64 31.92 8.67
N ALA A 293 -0.91 30.66 9.03
CA ALA A 293 -2.11 29.97 8.60
C ALA A 293 -3.37 30.70 9.09
N PRO A 294 -4.43 30.74 8.28
CA PRO A 294 -5.50 31.71 8.53
C PRO A 294 -6.41 31.27 9.69
N THR A 295 -6.45 29.97 10.03
CA THR A 295 -7.08 29.47 11.28
C THR A 295 -6.15 28.53 12.05
N ASN A 296 -6.42 28.43 13.35
CA ASN A 296 -5.77 27.46 14.23
C ASN A 296 -5.99 26.01 13.75
N TYR A 297 -7.15 25.70 13.16
CA TYR A 297 -7.37 24.37 12.59
C TYR A 297 -6.36 24.07 11.48
N ILE A 298 -6.19 24.98 10.51
CA ILE A 298 -5.26 24.79 9.40
C ILE A 298 -3.81 24.70 9.89
N GLU A 299 -3.42 25.58 10.82
CA GLU A 299 -2.10 25.52 11.47
C GLU A 299 -1.83 24.14 12.08
N ARG A 300 -2.76 23.63 12.90
CA ARG A 300 -2.58 22.34 13.57
C ARG A 300 -2.58 21.17 12.57
N GLN A 301 -3.40 21.22 11.52
CA GLN A 301 -3.39 20.21 10.47
C GLN A 301 -2.09 20.21 9.66
N LEU A 302 -1.46 21.37 9.47
CA LEU A 302 -0.18 21.49 8.79
C LEU A 302 0.91 20.72 9.55
N TYR A 303 1.02 20.92 10.86
CA TYR A 303 1.97 20.15 11.68
C TYR A 303 1.65 18.66 11.68
N ARG A 304 0.37 18.27 11.77
CA ARG A 304 -0.05 16.86 11.67
C ARG A 304 0.29 16.22 10.33
N ALA A 305 0.14 16.95 9.23
CA ALA A 305 0.50 16.49 7.89
C ALA A 305 2.01 16.20 7.79
N LEU A 306 2.84 17.02 8.45
CA LEU A 306 4.28 16.83 8.55
C LEU A 306 4.70 15.86 9.67
N SER A 307 3.76 15.14 10.27
CA SER A 307 3.98 14.23 11.40
C SER A 307 4.71 14.90 12.56
N ARG A 308 4.35 16.14 12.91
CA ARG A 308 4.85 16.87 14.08
C ARG A 308 3.75 17.05 15.11
N ASP A 309 4.15 17.23 16.36
CA ASP A 309 3.23 17.64 17.42
C ASP A 309 2.81 19.10 17.18
N PRO A 310 1.50 19.40 17.02
CA PRO A 310 1.02 20.77 16.88
C PRO A 310 1.28 21.64 18.11
N ASP A 311 1.38 21.04 19.29
CA ASP A 311 1.57 21.77 20.55
C ASP A 311 3.08 22.02 20.81
N GLU A 312 3.98 21.27 20.14
CA GLU A 312 5.44 21.43 20.19
C GLU A 312 6.09 21.38 18.77
N PRO A 313 5.76 22.31 17.86
CA PRO A 313 6.11 22.21 16.43
C PRO A 313 7.61 22.36 16.12
N GLY A 314 8.37 22.90 17.07
CA GLY A 314 9.83 23.03 17.00
C GLY A 314 10.58 21.72 17.19
N THR A 315 9.89 20.67 17.66
CA THR A 315 10.45 19.32 17.77
C THR A 315 10.53 18.65 16.39
N GLY A 316 11.35 17.61 16.28
CA GLY A 316 11.42 16.79 15.07
C GLY A 316 10.10 16.08 14.78
N PRO A 317 9.98 15.40 13.62
CA PRO A 317 8.79 14.59 13.33
C PRO A 317 8.62 13.48 14.38
N VAL A 318 7.41 13.34 14.91
CA VAL A 318 7.00 12.27 15.85
C VAL A 318 6.81 10.92 15.16
N SER A 319 6.82 10.89 13.82
CA SER A 319 6.77 9.65 13.05
C SER A 319 7.45 9.78 11.71
N THR A 320 8.20 8.74 11.36
CA THR A 320 8.87 8.56 10.07
C THR A 320 7.98 7.84 9.04
N ARG A 321 6.80 7.36 9.47
CA ARG A 321 5.89 6.53 8.66
C ARG A 321 5.13 7.31 7.59
N TRP A 322 5.12 8.62 7.70
CA TRP A 322 4.43 9.55 6.80
C TRP A 322 5.38 10.68 6.42
N PRO A 323 6.41 10.40 5.62
CA PRO A 323 7.31 11.44 5.17
C PRO A 323 6.56 12.46 4.30
N PRO A 324 7.03 13.72 4.26
CA PRO A 324 6.50 14.70 3.34
C PRO A 324 6.89 14.35 1.89
N TYR A 325 5.95 14.57 0.99
CA TYR A 325 6.12 14.38 -0.45
C TYR A 325 5.85 15.68 -1.20
N GLN A 326 6.61 15.90 -2.27
CA GLN A 326 6.27 16.87 -3.29
C GLN A 326 5.36 16.18 -4.32
N LEU A 327 4.16 16.69 -4.48
CA LEU A 327 3.19 16.27 -5.48
C LEU A 327 3.12 17.30 -6.59
N THR A 328 3.16 16.86 -7.84
CA THR A 328 2.96 17.70 -9.01
C THR A 328 1.57 17.45 -9.59
N MET A 329 0.80 18.51 -9.82
CA MET A 329 -0.53 18.43 -10.43
C MET A 329 -0.84 19.73 -11.16
N CYS A 330 -1.44 19.65 -12.36
CA CYS A 330 -1.81 20.82 -13.16
C CYS A 330 -0.66 21.84 -13.35
N GLY A 331 0.59 21.36 -13.45
CA GLY A 331 1.78 22.21 -13.62
C GLY A 331 2.23 22.97 -12.37
N ARG A 332 1.68 22.66 -11.18
CA ARG A 332 2.06 23.25 -9.89
C ARG A 332 2.60 22.19 -8.94
N ARG A 333 3.35 22.62 -7.92
CA ARG A 333 3.94 21.74 -6.92
C ARG A 333 3.33 21.99 -5.55
N TYR A 334 3.05 20.90 -4.88
CA TYR A 334 2.42 20.90 -3.57
C TYR A 334 3.23 20.07 -2.60
N ILE A 335 3.35 20.52 -1.36
CA ILE A 335 3.81 19.66 -0.26
C ILE A 335 2.58 19.01 0.37
N ILE A 336 2.59 17.68 0.38
CA ILE A 336 1.63 16.84 1.08
C ILE A 336 2.38 15.94 2.07
N GLY A 337 1.68 15.41 3.06
CA GLY A 337 2.25 14.43 3.97
C GLY A 337 1.21 13.42 4.40
N ARG A 338 1.07 13.22 5.71
CA ARG A 338 0.03 12.36 6.27
C ARG A 338 -1.37 12.80 5.78
N PRO A 339 -2.18 11.89 5.23
CA PRO A 339 -3.54 12.22 4.79
C PRO A 339 -4.42 12.61 5.98
N THR A 340 -5.29 13.60 5.78
CA THR A 340 -6.35 13.94 6.76
C THR A 340 -7.45 12.89 6.77
N PHE A 341 -7.66 12.22 5.64
CA PHE A 341 -8.57 11.09 5.49
C PHE A 341 -7.99 10.06 4.51
N ALA A 342 -8.15 8.77 4.81
CA ALA A 342 -7.85 7.71 3.86
C ALA A 342 -8.86 6.58 4.00
N SER A 343 -9.46 6.17 2.88
CA SER A 343 -10.35 5.00 2.85
C SER A 343 -9.56 3.73 3.18
N PRO A 344 -10.07 2.86 4.08
CA PRO A 344 -9.43 1.58 4.38
C PRO A 344 -9.68 0.51 3.30
N THR A 345 -10.38 0.85 2.22
CA THR A 345 -10.77 -0.09 1.16
C THR A 345 -9.62 -0.33 0.18
N LEU A 346 -9.38 -1.59 -0.17
CA LEU A 346 -8.35 -1.97 -1.15
C LEU A 346 -8.75 -1.63 -2.58
N TYR A 347 -10.02 -1.87 -2.91
CA TYR A 347 -10.58 -1.68 -4.24
C TYR A 347 -11.64 -0.60 -4.23
N GLY A 348 -11.92 -0.03 -5.39
CA GLY A 348 -12.97 0.96 -5.55
C GLY A 348 -12.41 2.37 -5.64
N ARG A 349 -13.03 3.32 -4.93
CA ARG A 349 -12.66 4.74 -4.99
C ARG A 349 -11.36 5.03 -4.26
N CYS A 350 -11.10 4.29 -3.18
CA CYS A 350 -9.87 4.39 -2.39
C CYS A 350 -9.47 5.83 -2.05
N THR A 351 -10.47 6.68 -1.74
CA THR A 351 -10.29 8.13 -1.61
C THR A 351 -9.32 8.46 -0.48
N ARG A 352 -8.40 9.38 -0.75
CA ARG A 352 -7.51 10.02 0.21
C ARG A 352 -7.67 11.54 0.12
N GLY A 353 -7.69 12.19 1.27
CA GLY A 353 -7.73 13.64 1.42
C GLY A 353 -6.43 14.12 2.02
N TYR A 354 -5.85 15.17 1.45
CA TYR A 354 -4.60 15.74 1.88
C TYR A 354 -4.73 17.24 2.10
N LEU A 355 -4.06 17.71 3.15
CA LEU A 355 -3.65 19.09 3.22
C LEU A 355 -2.49 19.28 2.23
N ALA A 356 -2.64 20.22 1.29
CA ALA A 356 -1.67 20.47 0.23
C ALA A 356 -1.20 21.92 0.29
N TYR A 357 0.07 22.13 0.65
CA TYR A 357 0.69 23.46 0.62
C TYR A 357 1.16 23.78 -0.80
N ASP A 358 0.53 24.74 -1.47
CA ASP A 358 0.93 25.26 -2.78
C ASP A 358 2.23 26.04 -2.63
N ILE A 359 3.33 25.49 -3.16
CA ILE A 359 4.67 26.07 -3.01
C ILE A 359 4.75 27.41 -3.72
N GLU A 360 4.18 27.50 -4.93
CA GLU A 360 4.21 28.70 -5.73
C GLU A 360 3.19 29.75 -5.24
N GLY A 361 2.00 29.30 -4.84
CA GLY A 361 0.91 30.16 -4.37
C GLY A 361 1.02 30.59 -2.91
N LYS A 362 1.89 29.96 -2.11
CA LYS A 362 2.03 30.16 -0.66
C LYS A 362 0.70 30.09 0.08
N ALA A 363 -0.11 29.09 -0.25
CA ALA A 363 -1.44 28.90 0.33
C ALA A 363 -1.69 27.42 0.53
N VAL A 364 -2.48 27.09 1.56
CA VAL A 364 -2.89 25.71 1.82
C VAL A 364 -4.23 25.45 1.13
N ARG A 365 -4.31 24.30 0.46
CA ARG A 365 -5.45 23.82 -0.32
C ARG A 365 -5.83 22.42 0.15
N PHE A 366 -7.03 21.95 -0.21
CA PHE A 366 -7.43 20.57 0.04
C PHE A 366 -7.33 19.75 -1.24
N LEU A 367 -6.53 18.68 -1.22
CA LEU A 367 -6.36 17.78 -2.36
C LEU A 367 -7.09 16.47 -2.09
N LYS A 368 -7.98 16.09 -3.01
CA LYS A 368 -8.66 14.79 -2.99
C LYS A 368 -8.11 13.91 -4.10
N ASP A 369 -7.58 12.76 -3.71
CA ASP A 369 -6.95 11.73 -4.53
C ASP A 369 -7.85 10.48 -4.52
N SER A 370 -8.24 9.98 -5.70
CA SER A 370 -9.26 8.92 -5.79
C SER A 370 -9.20 8.15 -7.11
N TRP A 371 -9.91 7.03 -7.18
CA TRP A 371 -10.03 6.21 -8.37
C TRP A 371 -11.46 6.22 -8.88
N ARG A 372 -11.66 6.59 -10.14
CA ARG A 372 -12.99 6.66 -10.77
C ARG A 372 -13.13 5.61 -11.87
N PRO A 373 -14.32 5.02 -12.08
CA PRO A 373 -14.56 4.18 -13.25
C PRO A 373 -14.25 4.94 -14.54
N ASP A 374 -13.50 4.30 -15.43
CA ASP A 374 -13.29 4.77 -16.79
C ASP A 374 -14.49 4.35 -17.66
N LEU A 375 -15.52 5.18 -17.63
CA LEU A 375 -16.74 5.01 -18.39
C LEU A 375 -17.25 6.38 -18.83
N GLU A 376 -17.56 6.53 -20.11
CA GLU A 376 -18.07 7.79 -20.68
C GLU A 376 -19.31 8.33 -19.95
N ARG A 377 -20.23 7.44 -19.56
CA ARG A 377 -21.44 7.80 -18.80
C ARG A 377 -21.17 8.28 -17.37
N VAL A 378 -19.97 8.02 -16.82
CA VAL A 378 -19.59 8.42 -15.47
C VAL A 378 -18.84 9.74 -15.56
N GLN A 379 -19.57 10.83 -15.34
CA GLN A 379 -18.97 12.16 -15.36
C GLN A 379 -17.95 12.31 -14.21
N PRO A 380 -16.77 12.87 -14.50
CA PRO A 380 -15.82 13.26 -13.45
C PRO A 380 -16.41 14.27 -12.47
N GLU A 381 -15.97 14.22 -11.22
CA GLU A 381 -16.50 15.06 -10.15
C GLU A 381 -16.35 16.56 -10.43
N HIS A 382 -15.26 17.00 -11.07
CA HIS A 382 -15.07 18.42 -11.40
C HIS A 382 -16.17 18.99 -12.30
N LYS A 383 -16.81 18.17 -13.16
CA LYS A 383 -17.90 18.63 -14.03
C LYS A 383 -19.13 19.07 -13.24
N VAL A 384 -19.32 18.53 -12.04
CA VAL A 384 -20.36 18.98 -11.11
C VAL A 384 -20.07 20.42 -10.66
N TYR A 385 -18.83 20.69 -10.25
CA TYR A 385 -18.40 22.03 -9.83
C TYR A 385 -18.41 23.04 -10.97
N GLU A 386 -17.99 22.67 -12.17
CA GLU A 386 -18.10 23.52 -13.38
C GLU A 386 -19.56 23.91 -13.65
N ARG A 387 -20.49 22.94 -13.56
CA ARG A 387 -21.91 23.19 -13.77
C ARG A 387 -22.53 24.06 -12.69
N LEU A 388 -22.19 23.83 -11.42
CA LEU A 388 -22.65 24.68 -10.31
C LEU A 388 -22.22 26.13 -10.51
N LYS A 389 -20.92 26.35 -10.80
CA LYS A 389 -20.37 27.68 -11.09
C LYS A 389 -21.03 28.35 -12.30
N ALA A 390 -21.25 27.61 -13.39
CA ALA A 390 -21.89 28.13 -14.60
C ALA A 390 -23.35 28.60 -14.39
N ASN A 391 -24.03 28.06 -13.37
CA ASN A 391 -25.40 28.44 -12.99
C ASN A 391 -25.45 29.38 -11.78
N GLY A 392 -24.31 29.95 -11.36
CA GLY A 392 -24.26 30.88 -10.22
C GLY A 392 -24.48 30.24 -8.84
N VAL A 393 -24.45 28.91 -8.74
CA VAL A 393 -24.59 28.18 -7.47
C VAL A 393 -23.21 28.03 -6.86
N THR A 394 -22.77 29.04 -6.10
CA THR A 394 -21.44 29.06 -5.47
C THR A 394 -21.47 29.21 -3.95
N GLU A 395 -22.57 29.67 -3.38
CA GLU A 395 -22.73 29.79 -1.93
C GLU A 395 -22.75 28.40 -1.28
N ASN A 396 -21.98 28.21 -0.20
CA ASN A 396 -21.90 26.98 0.58
C ASN A 396 -21.49 25.73 -0.24
N VAL A 397 -20.72 25.93 -1.32
CA VAL A 397 -20.15 24.87 -2.16
C VAL A 397 -18.63 25.09 -2.28
N LEU A 398 -17.85 24.00 -2.20
CA LEU A 398 -16.40 24.06 -2.40
C LEU A 398 -16.04 24.61 -3.79
N THR A 399 -14.99 25.43 -3.84
CA THR A 399 -14.44 25.96 -5.10
C THR A 399 -13.37 25.02 -5.64
N CYS A 400 -13.65 24.41 -6.79
CA CYS A 400 -12.69 23.57 -7.52
C CYS A 400 -11.66 24.46 -8.24
N LEU A 401 -10.39 24.35 -7.86
CA LEU A 401 -9.27 25.11 -8.44
C LEU A 401 -8.59 24.36 -9.59
N GLY A 402 -8.58 23.03 -9.54
CA GLY A 402 -7.90 22.20 -10.53
C GLY A 402 -8.31 20.75 -10.42
N TYR A 403 -8.13 20.01 -11.50
CA TYR A 403 -8.37 18.58 -11.56
C TYR A 403 -7.47 17.94 -12.61
N GLU A 404 -7.17 16.66 -12.42
CA GLU A 404 -6.29 15.94 -13.33
C GLU A 404 -6.59 14.45 -13.31
N ASN A 405 -6.61 13.85 -14.49
CA ASN A 405 -6.42 12.41 -14.64
C ASN A 405 -4.92 12.17 -14.47
N VAL A 406 -4.52 11.53 -13.36
CA VAL A 406 -3.11 11.46 -12.97
C VAL A 406 -2.29 10.75 -14.06
N PRO A 407 -1.27 11.41 -14.63
CA PRO A 407 -0.49 10.83 -15.72
C PRO A 407 0.59 9.87 -15.23
N ASP A 408 0.87 8.84 -16.02
CA ASP A 408 2.14 8.11 -16.01
C ASP A 408 3.25 8.95 -16.66
N SER A 409 4.52 8.51 -16.59
CA SER A 409 5.65 9.31 -17.11
C SER A 409 5.59 9.55 -18.63
N ASP A 410 4.86 8.71 -19.36
CA ASP A 410 4.60 8.87 -20.80
C ASP A 410 3.41 9.81 -21.12
N GLY A 411 2.75 10.36 -20.09
CA GLY A 411 1.58 11.22 -20.22
C GLY A 411 0.26 10.49 -20.37
N SER A 412 0.27 9.14 -20.42
CA SER A 412 -0.96 8.35 -20.43
C SER A 412 -1.65 8.38 -19.07
N TRP A 413 -2.96 8.13 -19.03
CA TRP A 413 -3.70 8.12 -17.78
C TRP A 413 -3.41 6.85 -16.98
N GLN A 414 -3.08 6.98 -15.69
CA GLN A 414 -2.96 5.87 -14.76
C GLN A 414 -4.28 5.08 -14.63
N LEU A 415 -4.33 3.91 -15.27
CA LEU A 415 -5.46 2.99 -15.26
C LEU A 415 -5.11 1.66 -14.58
N THR A 416 -6.08 1.08 -13.86
CA THR A 416 -6.00 -0.32 -13.41
C THR A 416 -6.00 -1.26 -14.61
N ARG A 417 -5.18 -2.31 -14.60
CA ARG A 417 -4.99 -3.21 -15.76
C ARG A 417 -5.56 -4.62 -15.55
N THR A 418 -5.92 -4.97 -14.32
CA THR A 418 -6.39 -6.34 -14.00
C THR A 418 -7.63 -6.78 -14.76
N HIS A 419 -8.51 -5.84 -15.12
CA HIS A 419 -9.75 -6.10 -15.85
C HIS A 419 -9.53 -6.71 -17.25
N GLU A 420 -8.41 -6.40 -17.91
CA GLU A 420 -8.04 -6.91 -19.23
C GLU A 420 -7.82 -8.43 -19.21
N LEU A 421 -7.19 -8.93 -18.15
CA LEU A 421 -6.80 -10.33 -18.08
C LEU A 421 -7.95 -11.26 -17.67
N ILE A 422 -8.93 -10.74 -16.91
CA ILE A 422 -10.03 -11.54 -16.36
C ILE A 422 -11.35 -11.39 -17.14
N SER A 423 -11.33 -10.68 -18.29
CA SER A 423 -12.51 -10.41 -19.13
C SER A 423 -13.71 -9.91 -18.31
N SER A 424 -13.47 -8.96 -17.40
CA SER A 424 -14.51 -8.46 -16.50
C SER A 424 -15.50 -7.56 -17.23
N THR A 425 -16.77 -7.60 -16.81
CA THR A 425 -17.78 -6.60 -17.21
C THR A 425 -17.60 -5.27 -16.49
N ARG A 426 -16.76 -5.22 -15.44
CA ARG A 426 -16.45 -3.95 -14.76
C ARG A 426 -15.37 -3.21 -15.54
N PRO A 427 -15.54 -1.89 -15.73
CA PRO A 427 -14.55 -1.06 -16.41
C PRO A 427 -13.26 -0.95 -15.62
N ALA A 428 -12.19 -0.51 -16.30
CA ALA A 428 -11.02 0.03 -15.65
C ALA A 428 -11.39 1.14 -14.66
N ARG A 429 -10.51 1.38 -13.69
CA ARG A 429 -10.54 2.55 -12.85
C ARG A 429 -9.32 3.38 -13.14
N GLY A 430 -9.52 4.68 -13.30
CA GLY A 430 -8.43 5.62 -13.49
C GLY A 430 -8.22 6.53 -12.30
N HIS A 431 -6.95 6.82 -12.05
CA HIS A 431 -6.50 7.63 -10.93
C HIS A 431 -6.77 9.11 -11.19
N TYR A 432 -7.39 9.79 -10.24
CA TYR A 432 -7.96 11.12 -10.45
C TYR A 432 -7.78 11.99 -9.22
N ARG A 433 -7.36 13.23 -9.45
CA ARG A 433 -7.20 14.25 -8.42
C ARG A 433 -8.06 15.47 -8.68
N ILE A 434 -8.53 16.07 -7.60
CA ILE A 434 -9.22 17.36 -7.59
C ILE A 434 -8.70 18.20 -6.44
N LEU A 435 -8.43 19.46 -6.72
CA LEU A 435 -7.91 20.44 -5.78
C LEU A 435 -9.00 21.46 -5.46
N PHE A 436 -9.23 21.68 -4.17
CA PHE A 436 -10.19 22.63 -3.65
C PHE A 436 -9.50 23.80 -2.97
N GLU A 437 -10.12 24.97 -3.10
CA GLU A 437 -9.68 26.20 -2.45
C GLU A 437 -9.76 26.10 -0.93
N GLN A 438 -10.92 25.67 -0.44
CA GLN A 438 -11.22 25.64 0.98
C GLN A 438 -10.61 24.39 1.65
N VAL A 439 -10.03 24.60 2.82
CA VAL A 439 -9.72 23.55 3.79
C VAL A 439 -10.76 23.64 4.89
N CYS A 440 -11.58 22.61 5.02
CA CYS A 440 -12.68 22.58 5.98
C CYS A 440 -12.40 21.57 7.09
N ARG A 441 -12.93 21.84 8.28
CA ARG A 441 -12.94 20.87 9.37
C ARG A 441 -14.17 19.95 9.31
N PRO A 442 -14.08 18.71 9.78
CA PRO A 442 -15.22 17.80 9.87
C PRO A 442 -16.41 18.42 10.60
N LEU A 443 -17.64 18.09 10.18
CA LEU A 443 -18.85 18.55 10.87
C LEU A 443 -18.87 18.18 12.36
N ILE A 444 -18.29 17.04 12.72
CA ILE A 444 -18.20 16.55 14.12
C ILE A 444 -17.34 17.41 15.04
N ASP A 445 -16.54 18.33 14.49
CA ASP A 445 -15.68 19.24 15.27
C ASP A 445 -16.45 20.49 15.73
N PHE A 446 -17.79 20.52 15.58
CA PHE A 446 -18.63 21.66 15.97
C PHE A 446 -18.41 22.08 17.43
N THR A 447 -18.41 23.38 17.71
CA THR A 447 -18.17 23.91 19.07
C THR A 447 -19.39 23.80 19.96
N ASP A 448 -20.58 23.98 19.37
CA ASP A 448 -21.86 23.94 20.05
C ASP A 448 -23.01 23.58 19.08
N PHE A 449 -24.18 23.30 19.64
CA PHE A 449 -25.36 22.94 18.85
C PHE A 449 -25.87 24.08 17.96
N GLY A 450 -25.55 25.34 18.27
CA GLY A 450 -25.88 26.48 17.43
C GLY A 450 -25.13 26.41 16.11
N GLU A 451 -23.80 26.25 16.17
CA GLU A 451 -22.97 26.04 14.99
C GLU A 451 -23.44 24.82 14.19
N LEU A 452 -23.65 23.67 14.83
CA LEU A 452 -24.10 22.47 14.13
C LEU A 452 -25.42 22.73 13.36
N THR A 453 -26.37 23.41 14.00
CA THR A 453 -27.66 23.71 13.39
C THR A 453 -27.50 24.67 12.19
N GLU A 454 -26.68 25.70 12.35
CA GLU A 454 -26.39 26.67 11.28
C GLU A 454 -25.77 25.99 10.05
N ARG A 455 -24.74 25.16 10.25
CA ARG A 455 -24.05 24.44 9.17
C ARG A 455 -24.96 23.44 8.45
N ILE A 456 -25.89 22.79 9.18
CA ILE A 456 -26.91 21.93 8.57
C ILE A 456 -27.90 22.75 7.73
N CYS A 457 -28.36 23.89 8.24
CA CYS A 457 -29.26 24.79 7.48
C CYS A 457 -28.60 25.28 6.19
N GLU A 458 -27.33 25.69 6.25
CA GLU A 458 -26.53 26.10 5.09
C GLU A 458 -26.38 24.96 4.08
N ALA A 459 -26.12 23.73 4.54
CA ALA A 459 -26.01 22.57 3.67
C ALA A 459 -27.34 22.25 2.96
N ILE A 460 -28.48 22.34 3.67
CA ILE A 460 -29.81 22.17 3.09
C ILE A 460 -30.06 23.23 2.02
N TYR A 461 -29.72 24.49 2.32
CA TYR A 461 -29.85 25.60 1.37
C TYR A 461 -28.98 25.38 0.13
N ALA A 462 -27.70 25.01 0.31
CA ALA A 462 -26.78 24.71 -0.79
C ALA A 462 -27.32 23.59 -1.71
N HIS A 463 -27.89 22.54 -1.12
CA HIS A 463 -28.52 21.46 -1.88
C HIS A 463 -29.79 21.90 -2.62
N CYS A 464 -30.60 22.78 -2.02
CA CYS A 464 -31.76 23.40 -2.67
C CYS A 464 -31.33 24.20 -3.90
N CYS A 465 -30.35 25.10 -3.74
CA CYS A 465 -29.80 25.89 -4.84
C CYS A 465 -29.16 25.01 -5.93
N ALA A 466 -28.44 23.95 -5.56
CA ALA A 466 -27.86 23.00 -6.51
C ALA A 466 -28.93 22.26 -7.33
N TRP A 467 -30.05 21.91 -6.70
CA TRP A 467 -31.17 21.27 -7.39
C TRP A 467 -31.93 22.25 -8.28
N GLU A 468 -32.35 23.39 -7.75
CA GLU A 468 -33.19 24.36 -8.46
C GLU A 468 -32.42 25.12 -9.54
N GLY A 469 -31.20 25.57 -9.23
CA GLY A 469 -30.37 26.37 -10.13
C GLY A 469 -29.57 25.54 -11.12
N ALA A 470 -29.14 24.33 -10.73
CA ALA A 470 -28.24 23.51 -11.56
C ALA A 470 -28.78 22.11 -11.88
N GLY A 471 -29.92 21.65 -11.33
CA GLY A 471 -30.44 20.31 -11.58
C GLY A 471 -29.53 19.19 -11.08
N ILE A 472 -28.77 19.44 -10.01
CA ILE A 472 -27.79 18.51 -9.43
C ILE A 472 -28.32 17.99 -8.10
N LEU A 473 -28.29 16.66 -7.93
CA LEU A 473 -28.56 16.00 -6.66
C LEU A 473 -27.26 15.38 -6.11
N HIS A 474 -26.92 15.68 -4.85
CA HIS A 474 -25.69 15.20 -4.22
C HIS A 474 -25.64 13.66 -4.09
N ARG A 475 -26.78 13.04 -3.74
CA ARG A 475 -26.99 11.58 -3.59
C ARG A 475 -26.14 10.86 -2.53
N ASP A 476 -25.29 11.58 -1.80
CA ASP A 476 -24.47 11.04 -0.71
C ASP A 476 -24.38 12.02 0.46
N VAL A 477 -25.53 12.51 0.95
CA VAL A 477 -25.57 13.46 2.06
C VAL A 477 -25.29 12.70 3.37
N SER A 478 -24.19 13.05 4.04
CA SER A 478 -23.78 12.41 5.29
C SER A 478 -22.93 13.35 6.14
N VAL A 479 -22.72 13.01 7.41
CA VAL A 479 -21.83 13.75 8.34
C VAL A 479 -20.40 13.91 7.82
N ASN A 480 -19.95 13.03 6.90
CA ASN A 480 -18.61 13.08 6.33
C ASN A 480 -18.51 13.95 5.06
N ASN A 481 -19.64 14.37 4.50
CA ASN A 481 -19.71 15.15 3.26
C ASN A 481 -20.28 16.57 3.48
N ILE A 482 -20.63 16.90 4.73
CA ILE A 482 -20.88 18.27 5.18
C ILE A 482 -19.67 18.66 6.03
N MET A 483 -19.09 19.82 5.74
CA MET A 483 -17.86 20.28 6.37
C MET A 483 -18.04 21.71 6.85
N ILE A 484 -17.26 22.11 7.86
CA ILE A 484 -17.28 23.46 8.40
C ILE A 484 -16.10 24.23 7.81
N PHE A 485 -16.40 25.30 7.10
CA PHE A 485 -15.40 26.23 6.61
C PHE A 485 -15.29 27.39 7.59
N GLU A 486 -14.07 27.72 8.01
CA GLU A 486 -13.82 28.73 9.04
C GLU A 486 -13.41 30.08 8.43
N PHE A 487 -14.16 30.65 7.47
CA PHE A 487 -13.99 32.04 7.02
C PHE A 487 -15.27 32.64 6.44
#